data_AF-A0AAU6DJW9-F1
#
_entry.id   AF-A0AAU6DJW9-F1
#
_cell.length_a   1.000
_cell.length_b   1.000
_cell.length_c   1.000
_cell.angle_alpha   90.00
_cell.angle_beta   90.00
_cell.angle_gamma   90.00
#
_symmetry.space_group_name_H-M   'P 1'
#
loop_
_entity.id
_entity.type
_entity.pdbx_description
1 polymer ?
#
loop_
_entity_poly.entity_id
_entity_poly.type
_entity_poly.pdbx_seq_one_letter_code
_entity_poly.pdbx_strand_id
1 'polypeptide(L)' 'MRGEYGLCAVLVVRGDLIRVQGVWHEVRASRLERFMTGGAVIVLTLAERPPLRVPVFLRLEVSR' A
#
# COMPACT_ATOMS: atom_id res chain seq x y z
N MET A 1 24.38 5.51 -10.52
CA MET A 1 23.82 4.16 -10.35
C MET A 1 22.31 4.27 -10.48
N ARG A 2 21.72 3.81 -11.60
CA ARG A 2 20.26 3.70 -11.73
C ARG A 2 19.87 2.42 -11.00
N GLY A 3 19.21 2.54 -9.86
CA GLY A 3 18.60 1.38 -9.21
C GLY A 3 17.51 0.84 -10.13
N GLU A 4 17.67 -0.39 -10.60
CA GLU A 4 16.59 -1.14 -11.23
C GLU A 4 15.52 -1.36 -10.17
N TYR A 5 14.46 -0.54 -10.19
CA TYR A 5 13.28 -0.80 -9.38
C TYR A 5 12.53 -1.98 -10.01
N GLY A 6 12.93 -3.19 -9.65
CA GLY A 6 12.16 -4.39 -9.95
C GLY A 6 10.73 -4.22 -9.44
N LEU A 7 9.74 -4.35 -10.32
CA LEU A 7 8.33 -4.40 -9.96
C LEU A 7 8.10 -5.67 -9.14
N CYS A 8 8.31 -5.60 -7.83
CA CYS A 8 7.93 -6.66 -6.91
C CYS A 8 6.49 -6.39 -6.46
N ALA A 9 5.60 -7.34 -6.69
CA ALA A 9 4.27 -7.31 -6.09
C ALA A 9 4.42 -7.57 -4.58
N VAL A 10 4.44 -6.50 -3.78
CA VAL A 10 4.53 -6.60 -2.32
C VAL A 10 3.14 -6.89 -1.76
N LEU A 11 2.99 -8.02 -1.09
CA LEU A 11 1.81 -8.30 -0.27
C LEU A 11 1.90 -7.47 1.02
N VAL A 12 0.97 -6.54 1.21
CA VAL A 12 0.82 -5.76 2.44
C VAL A 12 -0.12 -6.49 3.40
N VAL A 13 0.38 -6.85 4.58
CA VAL A 13 -0.36 -7.59 5.60
C VAL A 13 -0.51 -6.78 6.89
N ARG A 14 -1.35 -7.27 7.80
CA ARG A 14 -1.51 -6.67 9.13
C ARG A 14 -0.17 -6.70 9.89
N GLY A 15 0.18 -5.58 10.51
CA GLY A 15 1.43 -5.39 11.27
C GLY A 15 2.55 -4.75 10.45
N ASP A 16 2.45 -4.73 9.12
CA ASP A 16 3.43 -4.03 8.28
C ASP A 16 3.42 -2.53 8.57
N LEU A 17 4.58 -1.90 8.45
CA LEU A 17 4.73 -0.44 8.48
C LEU A 17 4.84 0.10 7.05
N ILE A 18 3.99 1.05 6.70
CA ILE A 18 4.05 1.77 5.42
C ILE A 18 4.38 3.25 5.63
N ARG A 19 5.10 3.87 4.70
CA ARG A 19 5.40 5.29 4.77
C ARG A 19 4.43 6.12 3.92
N VAL A 20 3.70 7.03 4.56
CA VAL A 20 2.74 7.94 3.92
C VAL A 20 3.09 9.36 4.28
N GLN A 21 3.34 10.21 3.27
CA GLN A 21 3.72 11.62 3.46
C GLN A 21 4.89 11.79 4.46
N GLY A 22 5.86 10.88 4.42
CA GLY A 22 7.05 10.93 5.27
C GLY A 22 6.91 10.26 6.64
N VAL A 23 5.71 9.85 7.06
CA VAL A 23 5.42 9.26 8.38
C VAL A 23 5.11 7.76 8.25
N TRP A 24 5.57 6.96 9.20
CA TRP A 24 5.29 5.52 9.26
C TRP A 24 3.94 5.22 9.90
N HIS A 25 3.20 4.28 9.32
CA HIS A 25 1.90 3.84 9.79
C HIS A 25 1.78 2.33 9.80
N GLU A 26 1.28 1.80 10.91
CA GLU A 26 0.94 0.38 11.02
C GLU A 26 -0.34 0.06 10.25
N VAL A 27 -0.26 -0.97 9.41
CA VAL A 27 -1.39 -1.54 8.69
C VAL A 27 -2.17 -2.47 9.61
N ARG A 28 -3.47 -2.22 9.75
CA ARG A 28 -4.40 -3.07 10.51
C ARG A 28 -5.12 -4.09 9.63
N ALA A 29 -5.38 -3.73 8.38
CA ALA A 29 -5.98 -4.61 7.38
C ALA A 29 -5.68 -4.10 5.97
N SER A 30 -5.72 -5.00 4.99
CA SER A 30 -5.66 -4.68 3.57
C SER A 30 -6.83 -5.36 2.84
N ARG A 31 -7.41 -4.65 1.85
CA ARG A 31 -8.45 -5.19 0.98
C ARG A 31 -8.23 -4.72 -0.45
N LEU A 32 -8.38 -5.63 -1.41
CA LEU A 32 -8.45 -5.28 -2.82
C LEU A 32 -9.88 -4.92 -3.21
N GLU A 33 -10.07 -3.75 -3.81
CA GLU A 33 -11.31 -3.35 -4.46
C GLU A 33 -11.07 -3.21 -5.96
N ARG A 34 -12.02 -3.68 -6.77
CA ARG A 34 -11.99 -3.58 -8.22
C ARG A 34 -13.05 -2.58 -8.67
N PHE A 35 -12.66 -1.62 -9.49
CA PHE A 35 -13.60 -0.73 -10.16
C PHE A 35 -14.29 -1.48 -11.30
N MET A 36 -15.55 -1.15 -11.56
CA MET A 36 -16.30 -1.72 -12.71
C MET A 36 -15.62 -1.42 -14.06
N THR A 37 -14.80 -0.37 -14.13
CA THR A 37 -14.05 0.05 -15.33
C THR A 37 -12.72 -0.71 -15.53
N GLY A 38 -12.44 -1.74 -14.73
CA GLY A 38 -11.26 -2.60 -14.90
C GLY A 38 -10.02 -2.20 -14.11
N GLY A 39 -10.05 -1.08 -13.37
CA GLY A 39 -8.99 -0.69 -12.43
C GLY A 39 -9.08 -1.42 -11.08
N ALA A 40 -8.00 -1.43 -10.31
CA ALA A 40 -8.00 -1.94 -8.94
C ALA A 40 -7.31 -0.97 -7.97
N VAL A 41 -7.81 -0.95 -6.74
CA VAL A 41 -7.28 -0.16 -5.63
C VAL A 41 -7.10 -1.06 -4.42
N ILE A 42 -5.97 -0.92 -3.74
CA ILE A 42 -5.73 -1.51 -2.44
C ILE A 42 -6.18 -0.50 -1.40
N VAL A 43 -7.08 -0.92 -0.53
CA VAL A 43 -7.52 -0.15 0.63
C VAL A 43 -6.73 -0.66 1.83
N LEU A 44 -5.97 0.23 2.47
CA LEU A 44 -5.17 -0.04 3.65
C LEU A 44 -5.81 0.64 4.86
N THR A 45 -6.28 -0.13 5.82
CA THR A 45 -6.72 0.40 7.11
C THR A 45 -5.50 0.65 7.98
N LEU A 46 -5.35 1.88 8.49
CA LEU A 46 -4.22 2.30 9.31
C LEU A 46 -4.66 2.51 10.77
N ALA A 47 -3.75 2.32 11.72
CA ALA A 47 -4.08 2.38 13.14
C ALA A 47 -4.68 3.72 13.63
N GLU A 48 -4.27 4.85 13.04
CA GLU A 48 -4.58 6.20 13.53
C GLU A 48 -5.12 7.13 12.44
N ARG A 49 -5.57 6.59 11.30
CA ARG A 49 -5.94 7.39 10.12
C ARG A 49 -7.12 6.80 9.37
N PRO A 50 -7.84 7.61 8.59
CA PRO A 50 -8.76 7.10 7.59
C PRO A 50 -8.09 6.07 6.66
N PRO A 51 -8.83 5.10 6.11
CA PRO A 51 -8.27 4.13 5.19
C PRO A 51 -7.59 4.80 3.99
N LEU A 52 -6.38 4.36 3.68
CA LEU A 52 -5.64 4.83 2.53
C LEU A 52 -6.01 4.01 1.29
N ARG A 53 -6.40 4.70 0.22
CA ARG A 53 -6.65 4.08 -1.09
C ARG A 53 -5.43 4.23 -1.99
N VAL A 54 -4.84 3.12 -2.38
CA VAL A 54 -3.63 3.08 -3.22
C VAL A 54 -3.94 2.37 -4.53
N PRO A 55 -3.84 3.02 -5.69
CA PRO A 55 -3.95 2.33 -6.97
C PRO A 55 -2.88 1.23 -7.07
N VAL A 56 -3.22 0.07 -7.60
CA VAL A 56 -2.29 -1.10 -7.66
C VAL A 56 -0.99 -0.85 -8.44
N PHE A 57 -0.94 0.21 -9.24
CA PHE A 57 0.24 0.62 -10.01
C PHE A 57 1.14 1.62 -9.28
N LEU A 58 0.75 2.10 -8.08
CA LEU A 58 1.49 3.09 -7.31
C LEU A 58 2.49 2.39 -6.38
N ARG A 59 3.72 2.92 -6.31
CA ARG A 59 4.79 2.37 -5.47
C ARG A 59 4.62 2.80 -4.02
N LEU A 60 4.77 1.84 -3.10
CA LEU A 60 4.77 2.04 -1.66
C LEU A 60 6.13 1.64 -1.07
N GLU A 61 6.58 2.39 -0.07
CA GLU A 61 7.69 1.96 0.80
C GLU A 61 7.10 1.18 1.98
N VAL A 62 7.57 -0.05 2.18
CA VAL A 62 7.09 -0.98 3.20
C VAL A 62 8.27 -1.51 4.01
N SER A 63 8.11 -1.57 5.34
CA SER A 63 9.05 -2.21 6.27
C SER A 63 8.32 -3.28 7.08
N ARG A 64 8.99 -4.43 7.28
CA ARG A 64 8.53 -5.53 8.14
C ARG A 64 9.24 -5.51 9.48
#